data_AF-A0A2D5UMC1-F1
#
_entry.id   AF-A0A2D5UMC1-F1
#
_cell.length_a   1.000
_cell.length_b   1.000
_cell.length_c   1.000
_cell.angle_alpha   90.00
_cell.angle_beta   90.00
_cell.angle_gamma   90.00
#
_symmetry.space_group_name_H-M   'P 1'
#
loop_
_entity.id
_entity.type
_entity.pdbx_description
1 polymer ?
#
loop_
_entity_poly.entity_id
_entity_poly.type
_entity_poly.pdbx_seq_one_letter_code
_entity_poly.pdbx_strand_id
1 'polypeptide(L)'
;MPWGIAVDGNDNVFVANFNGKRLSYIAGANTSSLPPGFNTGDPISPDGGYTFDGFERVTGVQVDPSGNVWCCNNWEMIPVQTNPGSHQLVVFIGLAAPVETPLIGYPRSPHTEN
;
A
#
# COMPACT_ATOMS: atom_id res chain seq x y z
N MET A 1 -9.79 -10.07 -2.43
CA MET A 1 -9.68 -9.76 -3.86
C MET A 1 -8.84 -8.50 -4.00
N PRO A 2 -7.59 -8.62 -4.48
CA PRO A 2 -6.68 -7.48 -4.63
C PRO A 2 -6.99 -6.69 -5.91
N TRP A 3 -6.82 -5.38 -5.88
CA TRP A 3 -7.09 -4.49 -7.03
C TRP A 3 -5.90 -3.61 -7.39
N GLY A 4 -5.29 -2.97 -6.39
CA GLY A 4 -4.13 -2.11 -6.57
C GLY A 4 -2.94 -2.61 -5.76
N ILE A 5 -1.73 -2.31 -6.24
CA ILE A 5 -0.49 -2.55 -5.52
C ILE A 5 0.42 -1.33 -5.59
N ALA A 6 1.30 -1.20 -4.61
CA ALA A 6 2.43 -0.26 -4.61
C ALA A 6 3.63 -0.93 -3.95
N VAL A 7 4.83 -0.48 -4.28
CA VAL A 7 6.08 -0.97 -3.70
C VAL A 7 6.78 0.20 -3.02
N ASP A 8 7.27 0.00 -1.81
CA ASP A 8 7.97 1.04 -1.04
C ASP A 8 9.49 1.04 -1.30
N GLY A 9 10.22 1.96 -0.67
CA GLY A 9 11.67 2.05 -0.85
C GLY A 9 12.46 0.86 -0.33
N ASN A 10 11.84 0.01 0.49
CA ASN A 10 12.42 -1.23 1.00
C ASN A 10 12.07 -2.43 0.12
N ASP A 11 11.42 -2.21 -1.04
CA ASP A 11 10.95 -3.24 -1.97
C ASP A 11 9.77 -4.08 -1.44
N ASN A 12 9.13 -3.65 -0.35
CA ASN A 12 7.97 -4.32 0.21
C ASN A 12 6.68 -3.89 -0.51
N VAL A 13 5.71 -4.80 -0.57
CA VAL A 13 4.51 -4.65 -1.40
C VAL A 13 3.29 -4.32 -0.57
N PHE A 14 2.64 -3.20 -0.86
CA PHE A 14 1.30 -2.86 -0.39
C PHE A 14 0.25 -3.38 -1.37
N VAL A 15 -0.86 -3.92 -0.84
CA VAL A 15 -1.97 -4.45 -1.63
C VAL A 15 -3.30 -3.88 -1.14
N ALA A 16 -3.98 -3.14 -2.02
CA ALA A 16 -5.36 -2.70 -1.82
C ALA A 16 -6.32 -3.88 -2.01
N ASN A 17 -6.91 -4.36 -0.91
CA ASN A 17 -7.83 -5.49 -0.92
C ASN A 17 -9.27 -5.02 -0.97
N PHE A 18 -9.77 -4.77 -2.18
CA PHE A 18 -11.12 -4.30 -2.48
C PHE A 18 -12.23 -4.94 -1.61
N ASN A 19 -12.50 -6.24 -1.78
CA ASN A 19 -13.54 -6.92 -0.98
C ASN A 19 -13.14 -7.17 0.48
N GLY A 20 -11.83 -7.15 0.77
CA GLY A 20 -11.32 -7.36 2.11
C GLY A 20 -11.38 -6.10 2.98
N LYS A 21 -11.68 -4.94 2.38
CA LYS A 21 -11.74 -3.62 3.04
C LYS A 21 -10.50 -3.35 3.89
N ARG A 22 -9.33 -3.63 3.32
CA ARG A 22 -8.06 -3.63 4.03
C ARG A 22 -6.90 -3.31 3.13
N LEU A 23 -5.81 -2.88 3.75
CA LEU A 23 -4.50 -2.78 3.13
C LEU A 23 -3.62 -3.92 3.67
N SER A 24 -3.06 -4.73 2.78
CA SER A 24 -2.02 -5.70 3.16
C SER A 24 -0.65 -5.12 2.89
N TYR A 25 0.32 -5.56 3.67
CA TYR A 25 1.73 -5.22 3.50
C TYR A 25 2.56 -6.49 3.55
N ILE A 26 3.37 -6.73 2.53
CA ILE A 26 3.99 -8.03 2.24
C ILE A 26 5.49 -7.82 2.03
N ALA A 27 6.28 -8.72 2.62
CA ALA A 27 7.73 -8.73 2.50
C ALA A 27 8.18 -8.86 1.04
N GLY A 28 9.05 -7.92 0.66
CA GLY A 28 9.62 -7.74 -0.68
C GLY A 28 10.73 -8.69 -1.06
N ALA A 29 11.34 -8.44 -2.22
CA ALA A 29 12.48 -9.22 -2.70
C ALA A 29 13.82 -8.75 -2.09
N ASN A 30 13.90 -7.50 -1.64
CA ASN A 30 15.04 -7.02 -0.84
C ASN A 30 15.03 -7.64 0.57
N THR A 31 15.64 -8.79 0.74
CA THR A 31 15.71 -9.48 2.04
C THR A 31 16.52 -8.71 3.10
N SER A 32 17.39 -7.79 2.69
CA SER A 32 18.22 -6.99 3.62
C SER A 32 17.44 -5.91 4.36
N SER A 33 16.28 -5.48 3.84
CA SER A 33 15.42 -4.46 4.42
C SER A 33 14.27 -5.05 5.26
N LEU A 34 14.12 -6.39 5.27
CA LEU A 34 13.03 -7.05 5.96
C LEU A 34 13.17 -7.00 7.48
N PRO A 35 12.05 -6.97 8.23
CA PRO A 35 12.09 -7.18 9.67
C PRO A 35 12.70 -8.55 10.01
N PRO A 36 13.39 -8.69 11.17
CA PRO A 36 13.97 -9.96 11.57
C PRO A 36 12.95 -11.10 11.60
N GLY A 37 13.29 -12.22 10.97
CA GLY A 37 12.44 -13.41 10.92
C GLY A 37 11.44 -13.46 9.77
N PHE A 38 11.42 -12.46 8.90
CA PHE A 38 10.58 -12.44 7.69
C PHE A 38 11.36 -12.93 6.47
N ASN A 39 10.66 -13.64 5.60
CA ASN A 39 11.08 -14.05 4.26
C ASN A 39 10.23 -13.32 3.21
N THR A 40 10.73 -13.25 1.97
CA THR A 40 9.96 -12.74 0.85
C THR A 40 8.60 -13.42 0.76
N GLY A 41 7.54 -12.62 0.63
CA GLY A 41 6.15 -13.09 0.59
C GLY A 41 5.46 -13.20 1.95
N ASP A 42 6.19 -13.10 3.06
CA ASP A 42 5.59 -13.11 4.40
C ASP A 42 4.74 -11.83 4.63
N PRO A 43 3.59 -11.93 5.32
CA PRO A 43 2.74 -10.78 5.60
C PRO A 43 3.35 -9.91 6.72
N ILE A 44 3.84 -8.71 6.38
CA ILE A 44 4.33 -7.72 7.35
C ILE A 44 3.17 -7.08 8.13
N SER A 45 2.04 -6.81 7.46
CA SER A 45 0.84 -6.30 8.13
C SER A 45 0.29 -7.33 9.14
N PRO A 46 -0.44 -6.89 10.19
CA PRO A 46 -1.11 -7.79 11.13
C PRO A 46 -2.02 -8.81 10.45
N ASP A 47 -2.40 -9.85 11.18
CA ASP A 47 -3.45 -10.78 10.74
C ASP A 47 -4.71 -10.00 10.38
N GLY A 48 -5.16 -10.19 9.14
CA GLY A 48 -6.31 -9.46 8.63
C GLY A 48 -5.99 -8.11 7.96
N GLY A 49 -4.73 -7.66 7.93
CA GLY A 49 -4.26 -6.42 7.30
C GLY A 49 -4.56 -5.15 8.12
N TYR A 50 -4.13 -4.00 7.62
CA TYR A 50 -4.54 -2.71 8.18
C TYR A 50 -6.00 -2.43 7.80
N THR A 51 -6.83 -2.17 8.81
CA THR A 51 -8.27 -1.92 8.66
C THR A 51 -8.77 -0.94 9.71
N PHE A 52 -9.88 -0.28 9.42
CA PHE A 52 -10.64 0.56 10.34
C PHE A 52 -12.07 0.73 9.78
N ASP A 53 -13.00 1.22 10.59
CA ASP A 53 -14.43 1.28 10.26
C ASP A 53 -14.77 2.16 9.03
N GLY A 54 -13.85 3.03 8.61
CA GLY A 54 -14.03 3.87 7.42
C GLY A 54 -13.56 3.23 6.12
N PHE A 55 -12.96 2.03 6.12
CA PHE A 55 -12.64 1.35 4.88
C PHE A 55 -13.88 0.72 4.23
N GLU A 56 -14.13 1.11 2.99
CA GLU A 56 -15.22 0.60 2.17
C GLU A 56 -14.66 -0.41 1.17
N ARG A 57 -14.19 0.04 0.01
CA ARG A 57 -13.52 -0.79 -0.99
C ARG A 57 -12.37 -0.01 -1.59
N VAL A 58 -11.17 -0.39 -1.17
CA VAL A 58 -9.94 0.24 -1.63
C VAL A 58 -9.58 -0.30 -3.02
N THR A 59 -9.54 0.59 -4.00
CA THR A 59 -9.26 0.24 -5.41
C THR A 59 -7.79 0.42 -5.78
N GLY A 60 -7.10 1.35 -5.13
CA GLY A 60 -5.73 1.74 -5.45
C GLY A 60 -4.94 2.09 -4.20
N VAL A 61 -3.63 1.97 -4.30
CA VAL A 61 -2.66 2.36 -3.27
C VAL A 61 -1.43 2.93 -3.93
N GLN A 62 -0.79 3.96 -3.34
CA GLN A 62 0.48 4.55 -3.77
C GLN A 62 1.31 4.96 -2.55
N VAL A 63 2.64 4.92 -2.69
CA VAL A 63 3.59 5.39 -1.66
C VAL A 63 4.18 6.72 -2.12
N ASP A 64 4.14 7.74 -1.26
CA ASP A 64 4.76 9.04 -1.54
C ASP A 64 6.23 9.09 -1.06
N PRO A 65 6.99 10.14 -1.42
CA PRO A 65 8.42 10.21 -1.11
C PRO A 65 8.74 10.34 0.38
N SER A 66 7.75 10.72 1.20
CA SER A 66 7.87 10.76 2.65
C SER A 66 7.54 9.42 3.32
N GLY A 67 7.15 8.40 2.56
CA GLY A 67 6.75 7.10 3.08
C GLY A 67 5.29 7.06 3.54
N ASN A 68 4.45 8.02 3.15
CA ASN A 68 3.01 7.91 3.41
C ASN A 68 2.37 6.99 2.37
N VAL A 69 1.40 6.20 2.82
CA VAL A 69 0.64 5.28 1.97
C VAL A 69 -0.75 5.86 1.71
N TRP A 70 -0.99 6.26 0.46
CA TRP A 70 -2.24 6.84 -0.01
C TRP A 70 -3.12 5.77 -0.62
N CYS A 71 -4.35 5.65 -0.14
CA CYS A 71 -5.32 4.64 -0.54
C CYS A 71 -6.56 5.29 -1.18
N CYS A 72 -6.93 4.82 -2.38
CA CYS A 72 -8.17 5.18 -3.04
C CYS A 72 -9.33 4.35 -2.48
N ASN A 73 -10.00 4.85 -1.44
CA ASN A 73 -11.16 4.22 -0.81
C ASN A 73 -12.46 4.64 -1.49
N ASN A 74 -12.51 4.47 -2.82
CA ASN A 74 -13.43 5.22 -3.67
C ASN A 74 -14.44 4.31 -4.41
N TRP A 75 -14.77 3.14 -3.86
CA TRP A 75 -15.82 2.30 -4.43
C TRP A 75 -16.90 1.98 -3.39
N GLU A 76 -18.15 2.32 -3.72
CA GLU A 76 -19.30 2.17 -2.84
C GLU A 76 -19.57 0.71 -2.47
N MET A 77 -19.97 0.45 -1.22
CA MET A 77 -20.34 -0.90 -0.77
C MET A 77 -21.56 -1.45 -1.50
N ILE A 78 -22.52 -0.60 -1.83
CA ILE A 78 -23.73 -0.91 -2.59
C ILE A 78 -23.77 0.07 -3.78
N PRO A 79 -23.02 -0.22 -4.86
CA PRO A 79 -22.89 0.71 -5.96
C PRO A 79 -24.15 0.74 -6.82
N VAL A 80 -24.47 1.91 -7.37
CA VAL A 80 -25.37 2.01 -8.52
C VAL A 80 -24.54 1.64 -9.75
N GLN A 81 -25.07 0.76 -10.62
CA GLN A 81 -24.29 0.19 -11.73
C GLN A 81 -23.65 1.22 -12.66
N THR A 82 -24.26 2.39 -12.81
CA THR A 82 -23.76 3.47 -13.68
C THR A 82 -22.67 4.32 -13.03
N ASN A 83 -22.56 4.31 -11.69
CA ASN A 83 -21.54 5.04 -10.97
C ASN A 83 -21.24 4.34 -9.62
N PRO A 84 -20.22 3.48 -9.57
CA PRO A 84 -19.83 2.83 -8.33
C PRO A 84 -18.91 3.69 -7.45
N GLY A 85 -18.59 4.92 -7.86
CA GLY A 85 -17.59 5.76 -7.20
C GLY A 85 -18.06 6.29 -5.84
N SER A 86 -17.19 6.18 -4.85
CA SER A 86 -17.23 6.88 -3.56
C SER A 86 -16.21 8.04 -3.56
N HIS A 87 -16.19 8.84 -2.50
CA HIS A 87 -15.50 10.13 -2.43
C HIS A 87 -14.37 10.16 -1.38
N GLN A 88 -13.84 9.01 -0.99
CA GLN A 88 -12.94 8.90 0.15
C GLN A 88 -11.51 8.58 -0.27
N LEU A 89 -10.56 9.24 0.39
CA LEU A 89 -9.13 8.92 0.39
C LEU A 89 -8.71 8.65 1.83
N VAL A 90 -7.78 7.71 2.00
CA VAL A 90 -7.19 7.38 3.30
C VAL A 90 -5.69 7.46 3.17
N VAL A 91 -5.02 8.01 4.18
CA VAL A 91 -3.56 8.07 4.22
C VAL A 91 -3.05 7.43 5.50
N PHE A 92 -2.13 6.48 5.38
CA PHE A 92 -1.32 6.01 6.49
C PHE A 92 -0.01 6.78 6.51
N ILE A 93 0.17 7.61 7.52
CA ILE A 93 1.33 8.50 7.63
C ILE A 93 2.56 7.70 8.04
N GLY A 94 3.63 7.79 7.25
CA GLY A 94 4.93 7.15 7.50
C GLY A 94 4.91 5.62 7.60
N LEU A 95 3.89 4.96 7.04
CA LEU A 95 3.76 3.51 7.13
C LEU A 95 4.78 2.77 6.25
N ALA A 96 5.18 3.36 5.14
CA ALA A 96 6.09 2.78 4.17
C ALA A 96 7.52 3.31 4.33
N ALA A 97 8.50 2.56 3.82
CA ALA A 97 9.80 3.14 3.58
C ALA A 97 9.73 4.22 2.48
N PRO A 98 10.41 5.39 2.65
CA PRO A 98 10.45 6.45 1.65
C PRO A 98 10.83 5.96 0.25
N VAL A 99 10.19 6.49 -0.79
CA VAL A 99 10.53 6.19 -2.20
C VAL A 99 11.27 7.37 -2.81
N GLU A 100 12.34 7.09 -3.56
CA GLU A 100 13.10 8.10 -4.27
C GLU A 100 12.28 8.77 -5.37
N THR A 101 12.51 10.07 -5.57
CA THR A 101 11.87 10.84 -6.65
C THR A 101 12.86 11.57 -7.54
N PRO A 102 12.51 11.80 -8.83
CA PRO A 102 11.30 11.32 -9.51
C PRO A 102 11.29 9.80 -9.69
N LEU A 103 10.10 9.17 -9.69
CA LEU A 103 9.98 7.73 -9.89
C LEU A 103 10.30 7.39 -11.36
N ILE A 104 11.58 7.09 -11.62
CA ILE A 104 12.07 6.62 -12.91
C ILE A 104 12.54 5.16 -12.73
N GLY A 105 11.77 4.23 -13.30
CA GLY A 105 12.03 2.79 -13.17
C GLY A 105 11.38 2.19 -11.92
N TYR A 106 12.04 1.18 -11.34
CA TYR A 106 11.53 0.49 -10.15
C TYR A 106 11.64 1.38 -8.90
N PRO A 107 10.69 1.29 -7.95
CA PRO A 107 10.80 1.95 -6.66
C PRO A 107 12.10 1.60 -5.95
N ARG A 108 12.71 2.60 -5.31
CA ARG A 108 13.99 2.48 -4.61
C ARG A 108 14.05 3.46 -3.45
N SER A 109 14.82 3.15 -2.43
CA SER A 109 15.05 4.06 -1.31
C SER A 109 15.84 5.29 -1.76
N PRO A 110 15.61 6.48 -1.15
CA PRO A 110 16.41 7.66 -1.42
C PRO A 110 17.90 7.43 -1.15
N HIS A 111 18.75 7.83 -2.08
CA HIS A 111 20.19 7.86 -1.89
C HIS A 111 20.62 9.21 -1.30
N THR A 112 21.60 9.20 -0.41
CA THR A 112 22.34 10.42 -0.07
C THR A 112 23.25 10.77 -1.24
N GLU A 113 23.15 11.99 -1.75
CA GLU A 113 24.16 12.50 -2.68
C GLU A 113 25.50 12.63 -1.94
N ASN A 114 26.56 12.12 -2.55
CA ASN A 114 27.94 12.28 -2.09
C ASN A 114 28.56 13.56 -2.67
#